data_AF-A0A353R4R3-F1
#
_entry.id   AF-A0A353R4R3-F1
#
_cell.length_a   1.000
_cell.length_b   1.000
_cell.length_c   1.000
_cell.angle_alpha   90.00
_cell.angle_beta   90.00
_cell.angle_gamma   90.00
#
_symmetry.space_group_name_H-M   'P 1'
#
loop_
_entity.id
_entity.type
_entity.pdbx_description
1 polymer ?
#
loop_
_entity_poly.entity_id
_entity_poly.type
_entity_poly.pdbx_seq_one_letter_code
_entity_poly.pdbx_strand_id
1 'polypeptide(L)'
;SVSGSASEMRALMAEAKVDVIKIPQLADALSTAAGTERMTKRFGLANLVKSVHRMLLLGGDESWEQKQITWAGIPDVVKTFLLIASAAADIPVTRFLAQSPAGLSSTGESDLRNYYDSVASKRQRAIGDAMERLDEIIIRSALGVRPADIWAKWRPLWQPTPTEQADIELKRAQAVQIYVNSGLIPTAALSQAVINTLIEAGTLAGLEAAIKKEGPPEDAVEPRITGPQPDTSPSAGPA
;
A
#
# COMPACT_ATOMS: atom_id res chain seq x y z
N SER A 1 -5.08 -3.88 24.33
CA SER A 1 -3.96 -4.83 24.10
C SER A 1 -2.59 -4.19 24.32
N VAL A 2 -2.36 -2.92 23.93
CA VAL A 2 -1.06 -2.22 24.12
C VAL A 2 -0.67 -2.00 25.60
N SER A 3 -1.65 -1.78 26.48
CA SER A 3 -1.40 -1.62 27.92
C SER A 3 -0.83 -2.87 28.59
N GLY A 4 -1.25 -4.06 28.14
CA GLY A 4 -0.74 -5.34 28.62
C GLY A 4 0.70 -5.60 28.17
N SER A 5 1.01 -5.36 26.89
CA SER A 5 2.38 -5.51 26.39
C SER A 5 3.36 -4.56 27.08
N ALA A 6 2.93 -3.33 27.40
CA ALA A 6 3.73 -2.38 28.16
C ALA A 6 3.95 -2.80 29.62
N SER A 7 2.94 -3.42 30.27
CA SER A 7 3.11 -3.93 31.64
C SER A 7 4.04 -5.14 31.70
N GLU A 8 3.92 -6.07 30.75
CA GLU A 8 4.81 -7.24 30.66
C GLU A 8 6.26 -6.83 30.36
N MET A 9 6.47 -5.86 29.45
CA MET A 9 7.80 -5.33 29.19
C MET A 9 8.40 -4.62 30.41
N ARG A 10 7.57 -3.89 31.17
CA ARG A 10 8.01 -3.30 32.46
C ARG A 10 8.38 -4.36 33.49
N ALA A 11 7.61 -5.45 33.58
CA ALA A 11 7.92 -6.57 34.46
C ALA A 11 9.26 -7.23 34.08
N LEU A 12 9.47 -7.50 32.79
CA LEU A 12 10.75 -8.01 32.27
C LEU A 12 11.92 -7.04 32.52
N MET A 13 11.72 -5.74 32.35
CA MET A 13 12.74 -4.72 32.65
C MET A 13 13.06 -4.67 34.15
N ALA A 14 12.05 -4.80 35.01
CA ALA A 14 12.25 -4.86 36.47
C ALA A 14 13.04 -6.12 36.85
N GLU A 15 12.75 -7.26 36.22
CA GLU A 15 13.44 -8.52 36.49
C GLU A 15 14.88 -8.54 35.93
N ALA A 16 15.14 -7.91 34.79
CA ALA A 16 16.50 -7.74 34.24
C ALA A 16 17.41 -6.91 35.17
N LYS A 17 16.82 -6.11 36.06
CA LYS A 17 17.55 -5.29 37.04
C LYS A 17 17.83 -6.05 38.35
N VAL A 18 17.29 -7.26 38.53
CA VAL A 18 17.47 -8.03 39.75
C VAL A 18 18.92 -8.52 39.85
N ASP A 19 19.54 -8.21 40.98
CA ASP A 19 20.88 -8.66 41.33
C ASP A 19 20.82 -9.92 42.20
N VAL A 20 21.69 -10.88 41.90
CA VAL A 20 21.91 -12.06 42.71
C VAL A 20 23.27 -11.90 43.38
N ILE A 21 23.26 -11.80 44.71
CA ILE A 21 24.49 -11.73 45.52
C ILE A 21 24.63 -13.05 46.27
N LYS A 22 25.75 -13.74 46.06
CA LYS A 22 26.09 -14.98 46.78
C LYS A 22 27.05 -14.64 47.91
N ILE A 23 26.69 -15.01 49.14
CA ILE A 23 27.51 -14.79 50.33
C ILE A 23 27.79 -16.15 50.99
N PRO A 24 29.04 -16.45 51.35
CA PRO A 24 29.37 -17.64 52.11
C PRO A 24 28.73 -17.59 53.52
N GLN A 25 28.27 -18.73 54.03
CA GLN A 25 27.70 -18.87 55.39
C GLN A 25 26.48 -17.95 55.68
N LEU A 26 25.71 -17.58 54.64
CA LEU A 26 24.52 -16.74 54.80
C LEU A 26 23.49 -17.35 55.77
N ALA A 27 23.32 -18.67 55.76
CA ALA A 27 22.40 -19.37 56.67
C ALA A 27 22.80 -19.18 58.15
N ASP A 28 24.11 -19.25 58.45
CA ASP A 28 24.63 -19.06 59.81
C ASP A 28 24.48 -17.61 60.25
N ALA A 29 24.71 -16.65 59.34
CA ALA A 29 24.51 -15.23 59.60
C ALA A 29 23.04 -14.85 59.88
N LEU A 30 22.09 -15.61 59.34
CA LEU A 30 20.64 -15.41 59.54
C LEU A 30 20.05 -16.22 60.69
N SER A 31 20.86 -17.08 61.33
CA SER A 31 20.41 -17.95 62.44
C SER A 31 20.03 -17.18 63.72
N THR A 32 20.47 -15.92 63.84
CA THR A 32 20.20 -15.07 65.00
C THR A 32 19.49 -13.79 64.59
N ALA A 33 18.58 -13.28 65.44
CA ALA A 33 17.85 -12.04 65.18
C ALA A 33 18.80 -10.84 64.97
N ALA A 34 19.89 -10.77 65.73
CA ALA A 34 20.91 -9.73 65.59
C ALA A 34 21.72 -9.85 64.29
N GLY A 35 22.00 -11.08 63.83
CA GLY A 35 22.67 -11.33 62.55
C GLY A 35 21.81 -10.93 61.35
N THR A 36 20.52 -11.25 61.39
CA THR A 36 19.54 -10.82 60.38
C THR A 36 19.45 -9.30 60.29
N GLU A 37 19.33 -8.59 61.41
CA GLU A 37 19.25 -7.13 61.40
C GLU A 37 20.51 -6.46 60.80
N ARG A 38 21.71 -6.98 61.15
CA ARG A 38 22.98 -6.50 60.57
C ARG A 38 23.04 -6.72 59.06
N MET A 39 22.59 -7.88 58.59
CA MET A 39 22.59 -8.20 57.17
C MET A 39 21.59 -7.33 56.39
N THR A 40 20.38 -7.12 56.92
CA THR A 40 19.38 -6.23 56.32
C THR A 40 19.88 -4.79 56.22
N LYS A 41 20.51 -4.25 57.28
CA LYS A 41 21.09 -2.90 57.25
C LYS A 41 22.20 -2.78 56.20
N ARG A 42 23.08 -3.78 56.10
CA ARG A 42 24.16 -3.80 55.13
C ARG A 42 23.64 -3.79 53.69
N PHE A 43 22.69 -4.67 53.35
CA PHE A 43 22.10 -4.69 52.00
C PHE A 43 21.26 -3.45 51.69
N GLY A 44 20.57 -2.88 52.69
CA GLY A 44 19.88 -1.60 52.55
C GLY A 44 20.84 -0.47 52.18
N LEU A 45 21.98 -0.37 52.87
CA LEU A 45 23.03 0.59 52.56
C LEU A 45 23.67 0.32 51.20
N ALA A 46 23.95 -0.94 50.86
CA ALA A 46 24.51 -1.32 49.58
C ALA A 46 23.59 -0.96 48.40
N ASN A 47 22.27 -1.16 48.53
CA ASN A 47 21.29 -0.76 47.53
C ASN A 47 21.21 0.76 47.36
N LEU A 48 21.32 1.52 48.46
CA LEU A 48 21.33 2.98 48.41
C LEU A 48 22.59 3.49 47.71
N VAL A 49 23.76 2.97 48.09
CA VAL A 49 25.05 3.29 47.45
C VAL A 49 25.03 2.91 45.97
N LYS A 50 24.49 1.74 45.61
CA LYS A 50 24.32 1.33 44.22
C LYS A 50 23.37 2.26 43.46
N SER A 51 22.27 2.70 44.08
CA SER A 51 21.32 3.61 43.44
C SER A 51 21.91 5.01 43.20
N VAL A 52 22.68 5.53 44.16
CA VAL A 52 23.23 6.90 44.13
C VAL A 52 24.52 6.96 43.32
N HIS A 53 25.42 6.01 43.55
CA HIS A 53 26.79 6.03 43.00
C HIS A 53 27.03 5.01 41.88
N ARG A 54 26.04 4.16 41.56
CA ARG A 54 26.17 3.07 40.58
C ARG A 54 27.36 2.14 40.84
N MET A 55 27.73 1.98 42.12
CA MET A 55 28.84 1.13 42.57
C MET A 55 28.34 0.14 43.62
N LEU A 56 28.82 -1.09 43.57
CA LEU A 56 28.53 -2.12 44.56
C LEU A 56 29.83 -2.50 45.27
N LEU A 57 29.84 -2.38 46.61
CA LEU A 57 30.94 -2.86 47.45
C LEU A 57 30.66 -4.29 47.87
N LEU A 58 31.59 -5.19 47.56
CA LEU A 58 31.53 -6.61 47.87
C LEU A 58 32.71 -6.99 48.77
N GLY A 59 32.49 -7.92 49.69
CA GLY A 59 33.55 -8.57 50.44
C GLY A 59 34.38 -9.51 49.54
N GLY A 60 35.59 -9.85 49.97
CA GLY A 60 36.53 -10.65 49.16
C GLY A 60 36.00 -12.02 48.73
N ASP A 61 35.11 -12.62 49.53
CA ASP A 61 34.52 -13.94 49.27
C ASP A 61 33.09 -13.88 48.69
N GLU A 62 32.60 -12.69 48.35
CA GLU A 62 31.25 -12.49 47.82
C GLU A 62 31.25 -12.40 46.30
N SER A 63 30.25 -12.99 45.65
CA SER A 63 30.07 -12.84 44.21
C SER A 63 28.77 -12.12 43.87
N TRP A 64 28.84 -11.33 42.80
CA TRP A 64 27.70 -10.61 42.24
C TRP A 64 27.46 -11.08 40.82
N GLU A 65 26.22 -11.45 40.54
CA GLU A 65 25.72 -11.79 39.22
C GLU A 65 24.45 -10.98 38.95
N GLN A 66 24.39 -10.33 37.79
CA GLN A 66 23.15 -9.72 37.32
C GLN A 66 22.43 -10.70 36.39
N LYS A 67 21.11 -10.82 36.53
CA LYS A 67 20.32 -11.62 35.60
C LYS A 67 20.32 -10.97 34.22
N GLN A 68 21.04 -11.57 33.27
CA GLN A 68 21.06 -11.10 31.89
C GLN A 68 19.86 -11.69 31.13
N ILE A 69 18.92 -10.83 30.72
CA ILE A 69 17.82 -11.22 29.85
C ILE A 69 18.22 -10.96 28.40
N THR A 70 18.08 -11.98 27.55
CA THR A 70 18.32 -11.87 26.11
C THR A 70 17.09 -11.29 25.42
N TRP A 71 17.26 -10.15 24.75
CA TRP A 71 16.19 -9.43 24.05
C TRP A 71 16.08 -9.75 22.55
N ALA A 72 16.91 -10.68 22.05
CA ALA A 72 17.10 -10.91 20.62
C ALA A 72 15.82 -11.32 19.85
N GLY A 73 14.85 -12.00 20.51
CA GLY A 73 13.63 -12.47 19.87
C GLY A 73 12.44 -11.48 19.89
N ILE A 74 12.52 -10.39 20.67
CA ILE A 74 11.40 -9.44 20.79
C ILE A 74 11.05 -8.75 19.46
N PRO A 75 12.02 -8.27 18.66
CA PRO A 75 11.71 -7.60 17.40
C PRO A 75 10.90 -8.48 16.44
N ASP A 76 11.17 -9.79 16.41
CA ASP A 76 10.46 -10.72 15.52
C ASP A 76 9.04 -10.96 15.99
N VAL A 77 8.82 -11.13 17.29
CA VAL A 77 7.48 -11.23 17.86
C VAL A 77 6.65 -9.98 17.58
N VAL A 78 7.24 -8.79 17.75
CA VAL A 78 6.58 -7.51 17.45
C VAL A 78 6.22 -7.43 15.97
N LYS A 79 7.12 -7.81 15.06
CA LYS A 79 6.84 -7.84 13.62
C LYS A 79 5.69 -8.79 13.29
N THR A 80 5.63 -9.96 13.90
CA THR A 80 4.51 -10.91 13.71
C THR A 80 3.18 -10.30 14.18
N PHE A 81 3.15 -9.62 15.32
CA PHE A 81 1.95 -8.92 15.77
C PHE A 81 1.50 -7.83 14.80
N LEU A 82 2.44 -7.04 14.27
CA LEU A 82 2.14 -6.00 13.28
C LEU A 82 1.62 -6.60 11.95
N LEU A 83 2.16 -7.75 11.54
CA LEU A 83 1.67 -8.50 10.38
C LEU A 83 0.22 -8.98 10.58
N ILE A 84 -0.07 -9.58 11.73
CA ILE A 84 -1.43 -10.03 12.08
C ILE A 84 -2.40 -8.84 12.13
N ALA A 85 -1.97 -7.73 12.74
CA ALA A 85 -2.77 -6.51 12.80
C ALA A 85 -3.07 -5.94 11.40
N SER A 86 -2.08 -5.94 10.51
CA SER A 86 -2.24 -5.50 9.10
C SER A 86 -3.23 -6.41 8.35
N ALA A 87 -3.12 -7.72 8.54
CA ALA A 87 -4.04 -8.69 7.95
C ALA A 87 -5.48 -8.51 8.48
N ALA A 88 -5.65 -8.29 9.79
CA ALA A 88 -6.96 -8.05 10.39
C ALA A 88 -7.58 -6.72 9.94
N ALA A 89 -6.75 -5.69 9.70
CA ALA A 89 -7.20 -4.40 9.19
C ALA A 89 -7.52 -4.42 7.68
N ASP A 90 -7.14 -5.48 6.96
CA ASP A 90 -7.21 -5.56 5.49
C ASP A 90 -6.46 -4.39 4.82
N ILE A 91 -5.31 -4.04 5.40
CA ILE A 91 -4.39 -2.99 4.92
C ILE A 91 -3.01 -3.64 4.76
N PRO A 92 -2.37 -3.55 3.57
CA PRO A 92 -1.02 -4.08 3.36
C PRO A 92 -0.02 -3.53 4.37
N VAL A 93 0.92 -4.35 4.85
CA VAL A 93 1.92 -3.95 5.87
C VAL A 93 2.74 -2.74 5.42
N THR A 94 3.09 -2.66 4.13
CA THR A 94 3.81 -1.53 3.54
C THR A 94 3.05 -0.22 3.69
N ARG A 95 1.72 -0.28 3.58
CA ARG A 95 0.83 0.87 3.79
C ARG A 95 0.56 1.12 5.28
N PHE A 96 0.34 0.06 6.06
CA PHE A 96 0.00 0.12 7.47
C PHE A 96 1.15 0.66 8.33
N LEU A 97 2.39 0.25 8.04
CA LEU A 97 3.59 0.66 8.77
C LEU A 97 4.40 1.75 8.05
N ALA A 98 3.95 2.20 6.87
CA ALA A 98 4.69 3.12 6.01
C ALA A 98 6.15 2.68 5.74
N GLN A 99 6.36 1.36 5.65
CA GLN A 99 7.68 0.78 5.42
C GLN A 99 7.84 0.36 3.95
N SER A 100 9.07 0.45 3.45
CA SER A 100 9.41 -0.10 2.13
C SER A 100 9.10 -1.60 2.09
N PRO A 101 8.65 -2.13 0.94
CA PRO A 101 8.44 -3.56 0.78
C PRO A 101 9.71 -4.35 1.12
N ALA A 102 9.56 -5.44 1.87
CA ALA A 102 10.67 -6.32 2.17
C ALA A 102 10.87 -7.32 1.01
N GLY A 103 12.10 -7.44 0.52
CA GLY A 103 12.50 -8.40 -0.52
C GLY A 103 12.86 -7.73 -1.86
N LEU A 104 13.93 -8.22 -2.49
CA LEU A 104 14.54 -7.69 -3.72
C LEU A 104 13.61 -7.64 -4.95
N SER A 105 12.42 -8.22 -4.88
CA SER A 105 11.45 -8.31 -5.99
C SER A 105 10.05 -7.78 -5.63
N SER A 106 9.85 -7.23 -4.43
CA SER A 106 8.53 -6.71 -4.04
C SER A 106 8.47 -5.20 -4.30
N THR A 107 7.88 -4.78 -5.41
CA THR A 107 7.58 -3.36 -5.64
C THR A 107 6.41 -2.86 -4.77
N GLY A 108 5.73 -3.78 -4.05
CA GLY A 108 4.52 -3.49 -3.28
C GLY A 108 3.29 -3.14 -4.14
N GLU A 109 3.42 -3.21 -5.48
CA GLU A 109 2.40 -2.77 -6.41
C GLU A 109 1.17 -3.68 -6.42
N SER A 110 1.40 -5.01 -6.41
CA SER A 110 0.32 -6.01 -6.33
C SER A 110 -0.50 -5.84 -5.04
N ASP A 111 0.18 -5.64 -3.91
CA ASP A 111 -0.47 -5.43 -2.62
C ASP A 111 -1.30 -4.14 -2.60
N LEU A 112 -0.78 -3.07 -3.22
CA LEU A 112 -1.48 -1.81 -3.40
C LEU A 112 -2.72 -1.93 -4.30
N ARG A 113 -2.62 -2.68 -5.41
CA ARG A 113 -3.76 -2.95 -6.30
C ARG A 113 -4.86 -3.70 -5.56
N ASN A 114 -4.51 -4.79 -4.88
CA ASN A 114 -5.46 -5.58 -4.07
C ASN A 114 -6.14 -4.71 -2.99
N TYR A 115 -5.38 -3.84 -2.33
CA TYR A 115 -5.93 -2.89 -1.36
C TYR A 115 -6.90 -1.90 -1.99
N TYR A 116 -6.55 -1.31 -3.14
CA TYR A 116 -7.46 -0.41 -3.84
C TYR A 116 -8.73 -1.10 -4.34
N ASP A 117 -8.65 -2.36 -4.77
CA ASP A 117 -9.83 -3.15 -5.14
C ASP A 117 -10.72 -3.41 -3.92
N SER A 118 -10.13 -3.72 -2.76
CA SER A 118 -10.89 -3.90 -1.51
C SER A 118 -11.57 -2.60 -1.07
N VAL A 119 -10.88 -1.45 -1.17
CA VAL A 119 -11.45 -0.12 -0.90
C VAL A 119 -12.55 0.22 -1.91
N ALA A 120 -12.35 -0.07 -3.19
CA ALA A 120 -13.35 0.16 -4.23
C ALA A 120 -14.64 -0.62 -3.97
N SER A 121 -14.48 -1.88 -3.55
CA SER A 121 -15.58 -2.75 -3.16
C SER A 121 -16.29 -2.25 -1.90
N LYS A 122 -15.52 -1.81 -0.89
CA LYS A 122 -16.04 -1.24 0.36
C LYS A 122 -16.85 0.04 0.11
N ARG A 123 -16.36 1.00 -0.69
CA ARG A 123 -17.12 2.23 -0.97
C ARG A 123 -18.42 1.94 -1.71
N GLN A 124 -18.42 1.03 -2.69
CA GLN A 124 -19.64 0.69 -3.42
C GLN A 124 -20.67 0.08 -2.47
N ARG A 125 -20.27 -0.85 -1.60
CA ARG A 125 -21.19 -1.48 -0.64
C ARG A 125 -21.63 -0.56 0.50
N ALA A 126 -20.75 0.29 1.01
CA ALA A 126 -21.00 1.07 2.22
C ALA A 126 -21.75 2.38 1.94
N ILE A 127 -21.44 3.03 0.80
CA ILE A 127 -21.99 4.35 0.48
C ILE A 127 -22.61 4.43 -0.91
N GLY A 128 -22.53 3.37 -1.75
CA GLY A 128 -23.06 3.39 -3.12
C GLY A 128 -24.54 3.81 -3.17
N ASP A 129 -25.41 3.07 -2.49
CA ASP A 129 -26.86 3.34 -2.47
C ASP A 129 -27.20 4.72 -1.90
N ALA A 130 -26.46 5.15 -0.86
CA ALA A 130 -26.65 6.47 -0.25
C ALA A 130 -26.25 7.60 -1.21
N MET A 131 -25.17 7.41 -1.96
CA MET A 131 -24.71 8.36 -2.97
C MET A 131 -25.64 8.40 -4.18
N GLU A 132 -26.13 7.25 -4.65
CA GLU A 132 -27.11 7.21 -5.76
C GLU A 132 -28.40 7.97 -5.39
N ARG A 133 -28.89 7.81 -4.16
CA ARG A 133 -30.06 8.55 -3.67
C ARG A 133 -29.78 10.05 -3.57
N LEU A 134 -28.59 10.44 -3.12
CA LEU A 134 -28.18 11.83 -3.07
C LEU A 134 -28.08 12.43 -4.48
N ASP A 135 -27.51 11.70 -5.43
CA ASP A 135 -27.39 12.10 -6.83
C ASP A 135 -28.76 12.31 -7.46
N GLU A 136 -29.73 11.43 -7.21
CA GLU A 136 -31.13 11.61 -7.68
C GLU A 136 -31.76 12.91 -7.16
N ILE A 137 -31.52 13.26 -5.89
CA ILE A 137 -32.04 14.50 -5.30
C ILE A 137 -31.36 15.72 -5.92
N ILE A 138 -30.04 15.69 -6.04
CA ILE A 138 -29.25 16.80 -6.61
C ILE A 138 -29.65 17.04 -8.07
N ILE A 139 -29.71 15.98 -8.88
CA ILE A 139 -30.03 16.08 -10.31
C ILE A 139 -31.44 16.65 -10.49
N ARG A 140 -32.44 16.13 -9.77
CA ARG A 140 -33.83 16.63 -9.86
C ARG A 140 -33.97 18.04 -9.31
N SER A 141 -33.22 18.40 -8.26
CA SER A 141 -33.22 19.75 -7.73
C SER A 141 -32.59 20.77 -8.69
N ALA A 142 -31.55 20.37 -9.43
CA ALA A 142 -30.86 21.26 -10.36
C ALA A 142 -31.57 21.38 -11.71
N LEU A 143 -32.16 20.29 -12.21
CA LEU A 143 -32.69 20.20 -13.57
C LEU A 143 -34.22 20.07 -13.63
N GLY A 144 -34.90 19.85 -12.51
CA GLY A 144 -36.34 19.60 -12.43
C GLY A 144 -36.78 18.23 -12.97
N VAL A 145 -35.94 17.57 -13.76
CA VAL A 145 -36.15 16.25 -14.36
C VAL A 145 -34.91 15.36 -14.16
N ARG A 146 -35.01 14.08 -14.50
CA ARG A 146 -33.88 13.13 -14.51
C ARG A 146 -33.51 12.76 -15.96
N PRO A 147 -32.58 13.49 -16.61
CA PRO A 147 -32.11 13.17 -17.95
C PRO A 147 -31.40 11.81 -17.97
N ALA A 148 -31.56 11.00 -19.02
CA ALA A 148 -30.99 9.64 -19.07
C ALA A 148 -29.48 9.60 -19.40
N ASP A 149 -28.94 10.71 -19.87
CA ASP A 149 -27.55 10.94 -20.28
C ASP A 149 -26.61 11.26 -19.12
N ILE A 150 -27.15 11.63 -17.96
CA ILE A 150 -26.34 11.95 -16.77
C ILE A 150 -26.11 10.70 -15.93
N TRP A 151 -24.85 10.33 -15.71
CA TRP A 151 -24.48 9.21 -14.85
C TRP A 151 -23.24 9.53 -14.03
N ALA A 152 -23.14 8.91 -12.86
CA ALA A 152 -22.00 9.03 -11.98
C ALA A 152 -21.16 7.74 -12.04
N LYS A 153 -19.84 7.89 -11.95
CA LYS A 153 -18.92 6.77 -11.77
C LYS A 153 -17.81 7.13 -10.82
N TRP A 154 -17.46 6.18 -9.98
CA TRP A 154 -16.34 6.31 -9.08
C TRP A 154 -15.03 6.48 -9.84
N ARG A 155 -14.26 7.49 -9.44
CA ARG A 155 -12.90 7.66 -9.96
C ARG A 155 -12.05 6.42 -9.61
N PRO A 156 -11.23 5.95 -10.55
CA PRO A 156 -10.29 4.86 -10.28
C PRO A 156 -9.33 5.30 -9.16
N LEU A 157 -9.03 4.37 -8.25
CA LEU A 157 -8.10 4.61 -7.14
C LEU A 157 -6.65 4.43 -7.59
N TRP A 158 -6.43 3.52 -8.53
CA TRP A 158 -5.16 3.39 -9.23
C TRP A 158 -5.08 4.42 -10.35
N GLN A 159 -3.96 5.14 -10.40
CA GLN A 159 -3.64 6.03 -11.50
C GLN A 159 -2.42 5.47 -12.22
N PRO A 160 -2.49 5.25 -13.54
CA PRO A 160 -1.33 4.83 -14.30
C PRO A 160 -0.25 5.92 -14.23
N THR A 161 1.00 5.48 -14.28
CA THR A 161 2.15 6.37 -14.48
C THR A 161 2.08 7.07 -15.85
N PRO A 162 2.77 8.20 -16.05
CA PRO A 162 2.81 8.87 -17.36
C PRO A 162 3.25 7.95 -18.51
N THR A 163 4.15 7.01 -18.23
CA THR A 163 4.63 6.01 -19.19
C THR A 163 3.55 4.98 -19.52
N GLU A 164 2.86 4.44 -18.52
CA GLU A 164 1.74 3.51 -18.75
C GLU A 164 0.58 4.21 -19.48
N GLN A 165 0.33 5.48 -19.16
CA GLN A 165 -0.69 6.28 -19.83
C GLN A 165 -0.37 6.47 -21.32
N ALA A 166 0.88 6.79 -21.65
CA ALA A 166 1.33 6.89 -23.04
C ALA A 166 1.20 5.57 -23.80
N ASP A 167 1.55 4.44 -23.15
CA ASP A 167 1.37 3.10 -23.75
C ASP A 167 -0.11 2.75 -23.98
N ILE A 168 -1.00 3.13 -23.05
CA ILE A 168 -2.45 2.96 -23.20
C ILE A 168 -2.96 3.76 -24.40
N GLU A 169 -2.52 5.01 -24.55
CA GLU A 169 -2.92 5.87 -25.66
C GLU A 169 -2.41 5.34 -27.01
N LEU A 170 -1.16 4.85 -27.05
CA LEU A 170 -0.61 4.22 -28.25
C LEU A 170 -1.40 2.96 -28.64
N LYS A 171 -1.69 2.08 -27.68
CA LYS A 171 -2.51 0.87 -27.92
C LYS A 171 -3.92 1.22 -28.39
N ARG A 172 -4.50 2.31 -27.87
CA ARG A 172 -5.81 2.80 -28.29
C ARG A 172 -5.78 3.31 -29.73
N ALA A 173 -4.75 4.07 -30.11
CA ALA A 173 -4.54 4.52 -31.48
C ALA A 173 -4.34 3.34 -32.44
N GLN A 174 -3.57 2.32 -32.04
CA GLN A 174 -3.42 1.09 -32.80
C GLN A 174 -4.75 0.34 -32.98
N ALA A 175 -5.59 0.26 -31.94
CA ALA A 175 -6.92 -0.32 -32.05
C ALA A 175 -7.82 0.43 -33.05
N VAL A 176 -7.78 1.77 -33.02
CA VAL A 176 -8.49 2.62 -33.99
C VAL A 176 -8.00 2.35 -35.42
N GLN A 177 -6.69 2.24 -35.63
CA GLN A 177 -6.12 1.88 -36.93
C GLN A 177 -6.61 0.51 -37.42
N ILE A 178 -6.69 -0.48 -36.53
CA ILE A 178 -7.21 -1.81 -36.85
C ILE A 178 -8.68 -1.72 -37.29
N TYR A 179 -9.52 -0.96 -36.57
CA TYR A 179 -10.92 -0.81 -36.94
C TYR A 179 -11.10 -0.13 -38.30
N VAL A 180 -10.32 0.93 -38.59
CA VAL A 180 -10.34 1.59 -39.90
C VAL A 180 -9.93 0.62 -41.01
N ASN A 181 -8.84 -0.14 -40.80
CA ASN A 181 -8.35 -1.11 -41.78
C ASN A 181 -9.29 -2.31 -41.97
N SER A 182 -10.06 -2.66 -40.94
CA SER A 182 -11.01 -3.79 -41.01
C SER A 182 -12.19 -3.51 -41.92
N GLY A 183 -12.54 -2.22 -42.15
CA GLY A 183 -13.73 -1.82 -42.89
C GLY A 183 -15.07 -2.22 -42.24
N LEU A 184 -15.06 -2.83 -41.05
CA LEU A 184 -16.27 -3.32 -40.37
C LEU A 184 -17.14 -2.19 -39.83
N ILE A 185 -16.54 -1.03 -39.52
CA ILE A 185 -17.23 0.11 -38.92
C ILE A 185 -17.16 1.27 -39.91
N PRO A 186 -18.30 1.93 -40.23
CA PRO A 186 -18.30 3.13 -41.05
C PRO A 186 -17.35 4.18 -40.48
N THR A 187 -16.43 4.67 -41.31
CA THR A 187 -15.35 5.58 -40.88
C THR A 187 -15.89 6.89 -40.30
N ALA A 188 -17.02 7.39 -40.80
CA ALA A 188 -17.68 8.58 -40.25
C ALA A 188 -18.18 8.37 -38.81
N ALA A 189 -18.80 7.23 -38.52
CA ALA A 189 -19.27 6.89 -37.17
C ALA A 189 -18.09 6.68 -36.21
N LEU A 190 -17.03 6.03 -36.71
CA LEU A 190 -15.81 5.80 -35.94
C LEU A 190 -15.06 7.11 -35.64
N SER A 191 -15.00 8.04 -36.60
CA SER A 191 -14.40 9.36 -36.43
C SER A 191 -15.11 10.13 -35.31
N GLN A 192 -16.44 10.21 -35.34
CA GLN A 192 -17.22 10.86 -34.28
C GLN A 192 -16.98 10.23 -32.91
N ALA A 193 -16.96 8.90 -32.83
CA ALA A 193 -16.71 8.18 -31.58
C ALA A 193 -15.30 8.47 -31.01
N VAL A 194 -14.28 8.48 -31.86
CA VAL A 194 -12.89 8.78 -31.46
C VAL A 194 -12.76 10.23 -31.00
N ILE A 195 -13.36 11.17 -31.72
CA ILE A 195 -13.39 12.59 -31.36
C ILE A 195 -14.00 12.78 -29.97
N ASN A 196 -15.19 12.22 -29.73
CA ASN A 196 -15.85 12.34 -28.42
C ASN A 196 -15.00 11.73 -27.31
N THR A 197 -14.40 10.57 -27.58
CA THR A 197 -13.53 9.90 -26.62
C THR A 197 -12.28 10.74 -26.27
N LEU A 198 -11.69 11.42 -27.24
CA LEU A 198 -10.52 12.28 -27.03
C LEU A 198 -10.88 13.57 -26.27
N ILE A 199 -12.06 14.14 -26.54
CA ILE A 199 -12.57 15.30 -25.79
C ILE A 199 -12.85 14.91 -24.34
N GLU A 200 -13.55 13.81 -24.10
CA GLU A 200 -13.83 13.31 -22.74
C GLU A 200 -12.57 12.94 -21.97
N ALA A 201 -11.57 12.38 -22.65
CA ALA A 201 -10.28 12.08 -22.05
C ALA A 201 -9.45 13.33 -21.73
N GLY A 202 -9.78 14.49 -22.33
CA GLY A 202 -9.05 15.75 -22.15
C GLY A 202 -7.59 15.69 -22.61
N THR A 203 -7.22 14.71 -23.43
CA THR A 203 -5.83 14.45 -23.85
C THR A 203 -5.32 15.51 -24.82
N LEU A 204 -6.21 16.10 -25.63
CA LEU A 204 -5.89 17.11 -26.63
C LEU A 204 -6.63 18.41 -26.33
N ALA A 205 -5.94 19.34 -25.66
CA ALA A 205 -6.47 20.67 -25.38
C ALA A 205 -6.78 21.42 -26.69
N GLY A 206 -8.01 21.94 -26.81
CA GLY A 206 -8.44 22.72 -27.98
C GLY A 206 -8.99 21.90 -29.16
N LEU A 207 -9.04 20.57 -29.06
CA LEU A 207 -9.60 19.71 -30.11
C LEU A 207 -11.06 20.06 -30.45
N GLU A 208 -11.88 20.30 -29.43
CA GLU A 208 -13.30 20.68 -29.61
C GLU A 208 -13.44 21.99 -30.40
N ALA A 209 -12.62 22.99 -30.08
CA ALA A 209 -12.64 24.28 -30.77
C ALA A 209 -12.14 24.16 -32.23
N ALA A 210 -11.14 23.31 -32.47
CA ALA A 210 -10.61 23.04 -33.81
C ALA A 210 -11.66 22.34 -34.70
N ILE A 211 -12.34 21.32 -34.19
CA ILE A 211 -13.36 20.57 -34.93
C ILE A 211 -14.58 21.46 -35.23
N LYS A 212 -15.00 22.31 -34.27
CA LYS A 212 -16.08 23.26 -34.51
C LYS A 212 -15.77 24.28 -35.60
N LYS A 213 -14.49 24.57 -35.84
CA LYS A 213 -14.01 25.51 -36.87
C LYS A 213 -13.89 24.86 -38.25
N GLU A 214 -13.42 23.62 -38.32
CA GLU A 214 -13.15 22.93 -39.60
C GLU A 214 -14.30 22.04 -40.08
N GLY A 215 -15.28 21.71 -39.22
CA GLY A 215 -16.32 20.74 -39.52
C GLY A 215 -15.87 19.29 -39.26
N PRO A 216 -16.80 18.33 -39.12
CA PRO A 216 -16.44 16.92 -39.08
C PRO A 216 -15.75 16.55 -40.41
N PRO A 217 -14.80 15.60 -40.42
CA PRO A 217 -14.05 15.28 -41.62
C PRO A 217 -14.99 14.85 -42.76
N GLU A 218 -15.18 15.75 -43.74
CA GLU A 218 -15.71 15.43 -45.05
C GLU A 218 -14.60 14.73 -45.83
N ASP A 219 -14.68 13.40 -45.83
CA ASP A 219 -14.26 12.48 -46.90
C ASP A 219 -13.75 11.17 -46.29
N ALA A 220 -14.53 10.12 -46.52
CA ALA A 220 -14.06 8.77 -46.36
C ALA A 220 -12.90 8.57 -47.34
N VAL A 221 -11.67 8.54 -46.82
CA VAL A 221 -10.56 7.95 -47.57
C VAL A 221 -10.91 6.48 -47.72
N GLU A 222 -11.45 6.12 -48.88
CA GLU A 222 -11.58 4.72 -49.27
C GLU A 222 -10.21 4.05 -49.04
N PRO A 223 -10.17 2.88 -48.40
CA PRO A 223 -8.90 2.18 -48.21
C PRO A 223 -8.30 1.98 -49.60
N ARG A 224 -7.09 2.53 -49.82
CA ARG A 224 -6.30 2.26 -51.02
C ARG A 224 -6.06 0.76 -51.07
N ILE A 225 -6.93 0.04 -51.78
CA ILE A 225 -6.66 -1.32 -52.21
C ILE A 225 -5.56 -1.16 -53.26
N THR A 226 -4.31 -1.27 -52.84
CA THR A 226 -3.21 -1.53 -53.77
C THR A 226 -3.47 -2.91 -54.34
N GLY A 227 -4.13 -2.96 -55.50
CA GLY A 227 -4.30 -4.20 -56.25
C GLY A 227 -2.94 -4.85 -56.52
N PRO A 228 -2.90 -6.17 -56.77
CA PRO A 228 -1.64 -6.87 -57.00
C PRO A 228 -0.91 -6.22 -58.17
N GLN A 229 0.34 -5.82 -57.93
CA GLN A 229 1.24 -5.27 -58.93
C GLN A 229 1.36 -6.27 -60.08
N PRO A 230 1.25 -5.85 -61.37
CA PRO A 230 1.33 -6.79 -62.47
C PRO A 230 2.71 -7.45 -62.48
N ASP A 231 2.71 -8.78 -62.48
CA ASP A 231 3.87 -9.64 -62.56
C ASP A 231 4.64 -9.35 -63.86
N THR A 232 5.73 -8.60 -63.75
CA THR A 232 6.69 -8.41 -64.85
C THR A 232 7.72 -9.53 -64.81
N SER A 233 7.28 -10.75 -65.13
CA SER A 233 8.17 -11.86 -65.48
C SER A 233 8.15 -12.02 -67.01
N PRO A 234 9.30 -11.94 -67.71
CA PRO A 234 9.33 -12.10 -69.16
C PRO A 234 9.06 -13.56 -69.52
N SER A 235 8.05 -13.76 -70.36
CA SER A 235 7.67 -15.03 -70.98
C SER A 235 8.88 -15.65 -71.73
N ALA A 236 9.43 -16.75 -71.21
CA ALA A 236 10.23 -17.68 -71.99
C ALA A 236 9.30 -18.69 -72.67
N GLY A 237 9.10 -18.52 -73.98
CA GLY A 237 8.43 -19.51 -74.84
C GLY A 237 9.37 -20.69 -75.18
N PRO A 238 8.82 -21.81 -75.68
CA PRO A 238 9.49 -23.10 -75.68
C PRO A 238 10.31 -23.36 -76.95
N ALA A 239 11.52 -23.88 -76.79
CA ALA A 239 12.22 -24.84 -77.66
C ALA A 239 13.50 -25.32 -76.95
#